data_AF-A0A259D598-F1
#
_entry.id   AF-A0A259D598-F1
#
_cell.length_a   1.000
_cell.length_b   1.000
_cell.length_c   1.000
_cell.angle_alpha   90.00
_cell.angle_beta   90.00
_cell.angle_gamma   90.00
#
_symmetry.space_group_name_H-M   'P 1'
#
loop_
_entity.id
_entity.type
_entity.pdbx_description
1 polymer ?
#
loop_
_entity_poly.entity_id
_entity_poly.type
_entity_poly.pdbx_seq_one_letter_code
_entity_poly.pdbx_strand_id
1 'polypeptide(L)' 'MSLPIRNSIGHRSVGALPLVGALTLQRGRLHEACGPARLVLAVMAMAGSIGPVVWIRPGWWPERVNPAG' A
#
# COMPACT_ATOMS: atom_id res chain seq x y z
N MET A 1 5.04 32.65 7.71
CA MET A 1 5.01 31.88 8.97
C MET A 1 4.49 30.49 8.66
N SER A 2 5.35 29.46 8.69
CA SER A 2 4.92 28.07 8.47
C SER A 2 4.31 27.53 9.76
N LEU A 3 3.10 26.96 9.69
CA LEU A 3 2.50 26.27 10.83
C LEU A 3 3.36 25.04 11.19
N PRO A 4 3.52 24.71 12.48
CA PRO A 4 4.20 23.49 12.88
C PRO A 4 3.33 22.28 12.49
N ILE A 5 3.96 21.31 11.83
CA ILE A 5 3.30 20.03 11.50
C ILE A 5 3.09 19.28 12.83
N ARG A 6 1.83 19.19 13.28
CA ARG A 6 1.47 18.32 14.41
C ARG A 6 1.56 16.86 14.00
N ASN A 7 2.66 16.20 14.37
CA ASN A 7 2.89 14.77 14.10
C ASN A 7 2.45 13.85 15.25
N SER A 8 1.30 14.12 15.88
CA SER A 8 0.88 13.39 17.10
C SER A 8 -0.54 12.83 17.01
N ILE A 9 -0.93 12.28 15.87
CA ILE A 9 -2.08 11.37 15.84
C ILE A 9 -1.59 10.06 16.46
N GLY A 10 -2.06 9.76 17.67
CA GLY A 10 -1.69 8.54 18.40
C GLY A 10 -1.84 7.30 17.52
N HIS A 11 -0.85 6.42 17.53
CA HIS A 11 -0.86 5.21 16.74
C HIS A 11 -1.84 4.19 17.33
N ARG A 12 -3.05 4.14 16.79
CA ARG A 12 -3.91 2.97 16.96
C ARG A 12 -3.46 1.92 15.95
N SER A 13 -2.92 0.80 16.43
CA SER A 13 -2.72 -0.38 15.58
C SER A 13 -4.08 -0.91 15.15
N VAL A 14 -4.26 -1.09 13.84
CA VAL A 14 -5.49 -1.64 13.24
C VAL A 14 -5.24 -3.07 12.72
N GLY A 15 -4.13 -3.69 13.15
CA GLY A 15 -3.69 -5.00 12.67
C GLY A 15 -2.71 -4.94 11.49
N ALA A 16 -2.30 -6.10 11.01
CA ALA A 16 -1.36 -6.26 9.91
C ALA A 16 -1.96 -7.12 8.80
N LEU A 17 -1.54 -6.86 7.56
CA LEU A 17 -1.80 -7.68 6.39
C LEU A 17 -0.60 -8.62 6.18
N PRO A 18 -0.76 -9.95 6.36
CA PRO A 18 0.27 -10.90 5.98
C PRO A 18 0.49 -10.90 4.48
N LEU A 19 1.75 -10.94 4.03
CA LEU A 19 2.10 -10.87 2.61
C LEU A 19 2.80 -12.13 2.10
N VAL A 20 3.99 -12.44 2.62
CA VAL A 20 4.77 -13.63 2.24
C VAL A 20 5.74 -13.99 3.36
N GLY A 21 5.76 -15.27 3.75
CA GLY A 21 6.56 -15.72 4.89
C GLY A 21 6.29 -14.88 6.14
N ALA A 22 7.34 -14.28 6.70
CA ALA A 22 7.23 -13.38 7.85
C ALA A 22 6.96 -11.91 7.50
N LEU A 23 6.90 -11.55 6.21
CA LEU A 23 6.65 -10.16 5.78
C LEU A 23 5.17 -9.80 5.99
N THR A 24 4.93 -8.72 6.74
CA THR A 24 3.61 -8.17 7.00
C THR A 24 3.56 -6.66 6.77
N LEU A 25 2.43 -6.15 6.31
CA LEU A 25 2.19 -4.72 6.10
C LEU A 25 1.24 -4.19 7.19
N GLN A 26 1.69 -3.24 8.01
CA GLN A 26 0.84 -2.62 9.04
C GLN A 26 -0.32 -1.86 8.39
N ARG A 27 -1.55 -2.13 8.83
CA ARG A 27 -2.74 -1.42 8.32
C ARG A 27 -2.74 0.04 8.80
N GLY A 28 -3.30 0.93 7.98
CA GLY A 28 -3.35 2.37 8.28
C GLY A 28 -2.00 3.09 8.14
N ARG A 29 -1.05 2.46 7.43
CA ARG A 29 0.27 3.06 7.13
C ARG A 29 0.53 3.07 5.63
N LEU A 30 1.32 4.06 5.22
CA LEU A 30 1.88 4.12 3.88
C LEU A 30 3.07 3.16 3.80
N HIS A 31 3.07 2.31 2.78
CA HIS A 31 4.18 1.42 2.47
C HIS A 31 4.73 1.81 1.10
N GLU A 32 6.03 2.09 1.03
CA GLU A 32 6.73 2.39 -0.22
C GLU A 32 7.54 1.17 -0.65
N ALA A 33 7.42 0.80 -1.93
CA ALA A 33 8.20 -0.27 -2.53
C ALA A 33 8.85 0.21 -3.83
N CYS A 34 10.12 -0.14 -4.01
CA CYS A 34 10.90 0.22 -5.18
C CYS A 34 11.45 -1.04 -5.89
N GLY A 35 11.97 -0.83 -7.10
CA GLY A 35 12.57 -1.90 -7.91
C GLY A 35 11.57 -2.67 -8.78
N PRO A 36 12.06 -3.66 -9.55
CA PRO A 36 11.29 -4.32 -10.60
C PRO A 36 10.04 -5.07 -10.09
N ALA A 37 10.07 -5.53 -8.84
CA ALA A 37 9.00 -6.35 -8.26
C ALA A 37 7.89 -5.54 -7.55
N ARG A 38 7.94 -4.19 -7.56
CA ARG A 38 6.96 -3.34 -6.85
C ARG A 38 5.50 -3.61 -7.25
N LEU A 39 5.26 -3.92 -8.52
CA LEU A 39 3.92 -4.24 -9.02
C LEU A 39 3.42 -5.57 -8.46
N VAL A 40 4.30 -6.57 -8.39
CA VAL A 40 4.00 -7.88 -7.79
C VAL A 40 3.68 -7.72 -6.31
N LEU A 41 4.46 -6.92 -5.57
CA LEU A 41 4.19 -6.62 -4.17
C LEU A 41 2.82 -5.98 -3.98
N ALA A 42 2.45 -5.02 -4.84
CA ALA A 42 1.13 -4.41 -4.81
C ALA A 42 0.03 -5.45 -5.09
N VAL A 43 0.19 -6.32 -6.10
CA VAL A 43 -0.78 -7.39 -6.41
C VAL A 43 -0.94 -8.38 -5.27
N MET A 44 0.14 -8.79 -4.61
CA MET A 44 0.07 -9.65 -3.42
C MET A 44 -0.69 -8.98 -2.27
N ALA A 45 -0.50 -7.67 -2.08
CA ALA A 45 -1.24 -6.92 -1.08
C ALA A 45 -2.74 -6.81 -1.45
N MET A 46 -3.06 -6.64 -2.73
CA MET A 46 -4.44 -6.66 -3.23
C MET A 46 -5.10 -8.01 -2.97
N ALA A 47 -4.44 -9.11 -3.30
CA ALA A 47 -4.95 -10.47 -3.13
C ALA A 47 -5.21 -10.84 -1.65
N GLY A 48 -4.39 -10.33 -0.72
CA GLY A 48 -4.60 -10.53 0.72
C GLY A 48 -5.59 -9.56 1.38
N SER A 49 -6.06 -8.54 0.66
CA SER A 49 -6.96 -7.53 1.20
C SER A 49 -8.43 -7.91 1.07
N ILE A 50 -9.24 -7.47 2.04
CA ILE A 50 -10.70 -7.63 2.00
C ILE A 50 -11.33 -6.28 1.63
N GLY A 51 -12.23 -6.30 0.66
CA GLY A 51 -12.96 -5.12 0.18
C GLY A 51 -12.39 -4.56 -1.13
N PRO A 52 -12.93 -3.43 -1.60
CA PRO A 52 -12.53 -2.84 -2.87
C PRO A 52 -11.09 -2.31 -2.80
N VAL A 53 -10.34 -2.54 -3.87
CA VAL A 53 -9.01 -1.95 -4.07
C VAL A 53 -9.12 -0.81 -5.08
N VAL A 54 -8.55 0.34 -4.72
CA VAL A 54 -8.44 1.49 -5.63
C VAL A 54 -7.02 1.53 -6.19
N TRP A 55 -6.89 1.35 -7.51
CA TRP A 55 -5.62 1.48 -8.20
C TRP A 55 -5.45 2.89 -8.78
N ILE A 56 -4.51 3.65 -8.23
CA ILE A 56 -4.19 5.01 -8.71
C ILE A 56 -2.96 4.92 -9.61
N ARG A 57 -3.13 5.28 -10.88
CA ARG A 57 -2.05 5.29 -11.87
C ARG A 57 -2.01 6.67 -12.54
N PRO A 58 -0.86 7.37 -12.53
CA PRO A 58 -0.68 8.56 -13.36
C PRO A 58 -0.88 8.22 -14.84
N GLY A 59 -1.50 9.11 -15.61
CA GLY A 59 -1.82 8.85 -17.02
C GLY A 59 -0.60 8.43 -17.87
N TRP A 60 0.57 8.98 -17.55
CA TRP A 60 1.85 8.76 -18.21
C TRP A 60 2.60 7.49 -17.78
N TRP A 61 2.11 6.75 -16.78
CA TRP A 61 2.80 5.56 -16.26
C TRP A 61 2.44 4.31 -17.08
N PRO A 62 3.43 3.52 -17.58
CA PRO A 62 3.18 2.46 -18.55
C PRO A 62 2.63 1.16 -17.96
N GLU A 63 3.00 0.79 -16.72
CA GLU A 63 2.52 -0.44 -16.08
C GLU A 63 0.99 -0.40 -15.86
N ARG A 64 0.32 -1.47 -16.28
CA ARG A 64 -1.11 -1.69 -16.06
C ARG A 64 -1.30 -2.99 -15.30
N VAL A 65 -2.13 -2.95 -14.27
CA VAL A 65 -2.66 -4.17 -13.63
C VAL A 65 -3.83 -4.67 -14.47
N ASN A 66 -3.95 -5.99 -14.63
CA ASN A 66 -5.12 -6.61 -15.24
C ASN A 66 -6.37 -6.28 -14.40
N PRO A 67 -7.40 -5.61 -14.95
CA PRO A 67 -8.59 -5.25 -14.18
C PRO A 67 -9.41 -6.46 -13.71
N ALA A 68 -9.21 -7.65 -14.29
CA ALA A 68 -9.85 -8.88 -13.82
C ALA A 68 -9.16 -9.51 -12.60
N GLY A 69 -7.98 -9.01 -12.20
CA GLY A 69 -7.06 -9.73 -11.32
C GLY A 69 -6.12 -10.63 -12.12
#